data_AF-A0A847WI44-F1
#
_entry.id   AF-A0A847WI44-F1
#
_cell.length_a   1.000
_cell.length_b   1.000
_cell.length_c   1.000
_cell.angle_alpha   90.00
_cell.angle_beta   90.00
_cell.angle_gamma   90.00
#
_symmetry.space_group_name_H-M   'P 1'
#
loop_
_entity.id
_entity.type
_entity.pdbx_description
1 polymer ?
#
loop_
_entity_poly.entity_id
_entity_poly.type
_entity_poly.pdbx_seq_one_letter_code
_entity_poly.pdbx_strand_id
1 'polypeptide(L)'
;VTAHLLDDEMLNFLKGVKEGLFQFEIGVQSTNMKTLEAVGRKTNLSKLKKVTEEIKSYNNIHQHLDLIAGLPGESYETFKKSFNDVYYLQPEKLQLGFLKLLRGSGLRQDAQKYGLVYQEQAPYEILYTDDLSYGELLQLKMIEEMVEIYYNGGKFLNSMRYLGYYFPTPFQMYEALSIYWEEQNYHAIQHNKYQLYKILFDFFQHTQERVDVSQFKEVLLFDMYLQENVKTRSEWNNPSIDPMDKDKIRDFFKDEGIISTYLPQLVGYNSRQISRMAHIEIFQYDWIDWMQQQENQMPMKKKTAILFNYHDRSHVLGQAACYKVELI
;
A
#
# COMPACT_ATOMS: atom_id res chain seq x y z
N VAL A 1 -12.20 -16.16 4.71
CA VAL A 1 -11.85 -16.87 5.97
C VAL A 1 -12.32 -16.05 7.16
N THR A 2 -13.03 -16.66 8.10
CA THR A 2 -13.33 -16.01 9.39
C THR A 2 -12.18 -16.32 10.35
N ALA A 3 -11.41 -15.32 10.78
CA ALA A 3 -10.22 -15.50 11.63
C ALA A 3 -10.50 -16.30 12.93
N HIS A 4 -11.74 -16.38 13.39
CA HIS A 4 -12.12 -17.19 14.55
C HIS A 4 -12.11 -18.70 14.32
N LEU A 5 -12.22 -19.14 13.05
CA LEU A 5 -12.16 -20.55 12.65
C LEU A 5 -10.72 -21.06 12.52
N LEU A 6 -9.72 -20.18 12.63
CA LEU A 6 -8.32 -20.58 12.66
C LEU A 6 -7.92 -20.99 14.08
N ASP A 7 -7.51 -22.24 14.22
CA ASP A 7 -6.92 -22.82 15.43
C ASP A 7 -5.40 -23.00 15.27
N ASP A 8 -4.74 -23.38 16.36
CA ASP A 8 -3.29 -23.47 16.41
C ASP A 8 -2.74 -24.56 15.46
N GLU A 9 -3.51 -25.64 15.23
CA GLU A 9 -3.11 -26.71 14.29
C GLU A 9 -3.09 -26.19 12.85
N MET A 10 -4.13 -25.47 12.43
CA MET A 10 -4.19 -24.87 11.11
C MET A 10 -3.16 -23.75 10.95
N LEU A 11 -2.92 -22.92 11.98
CA LEU A 11 -1.86 -21.90 11.94
C LEU A 11 -0.47 -22.53 11.75
N ASN A 12 -0.19 -23.64 12.44
CA ASN A 12 1.07 -24.38 12.28
C ASN A 12 1.22 -24.97 10.87
N PHE A 13 0.15 -25.50 10.28
CA PHE A 13 0.16 -25.97 8.90
C PHE A 13 0.48 -24.82 7.92
N LEU A 14 -0.21 -23.68 8.08
CA LEU A 14 -0.09 -22.53 7.20
C LEU A 14 1.32 -21.92 7.17
N LYS A 15 2.04 -22.00 8.29
CA LYS A 15 3.45 -21.56 8.38
C LYS A 15 4.38 -22.26 7.39
N GLY A 16 4.10 -23.53 7.06
CA GLY A 16 4.93 -24.34 6.16
C GLY A 16 4.53 -24.24 4.68
N VAL A 17 3.48 -23.49 4.35
CA VAL A 17 2.98 -23.41 2.98
C VAL A 17 3.92 -22.59 2.10
N LYS A 18 4.09 -23.01 0.84
CA LYS A 18 4.84 -22.26 -0.15
C LYS A 18 4.20 -20.89 -0.42
N GLU A 19 5.05 -19.87 -0.48
CA GLU A 19 4.66 -18.49 -0.82
C GLU A 19 3.78 -18.42 -2.08
N GLY A 20 2.73 -17.61 -2.03
CA GLY A 20 1.83 -17.34 -3.15
C GLY A 20 0.78 -18.42 -3.42
N LEU A 21 0.71 -19.49 -2.61
CA LEU A 21 -0.32 -20.52 -2.77
C LEU A 21 -1.69 -20.12 -2.23
N PHE A 22 -1.74 -19.33 -1.15
CA PHE A 22 -2.99 -18.88 -0.54
C PHE A 22 -3.12 -17.37 -0.52
N GLN A 23 -4.36 -16.93 -0.74
CA GLN A 23 -4.84 -15.59 -0.47
C GLN A 23 -6.04 -15.69 0.45
N PHE A 24 -6.00 -14.98 1.57
CA PHE A 24 -7.06 -14.98 2.56
C PHE A 24 -7.83 -13.67 2.54
N GLU A 25 -9.14 -13.76 2.33
CA GLU A 25 -10.06 -12.65 2.52
C GLU A 25 -10.65 -12.73 3.94
N ILE A 26 -10.25 -11.80 4.80
CA ILE A 26 -10.67 -11.71 6.19
C ILE A 26 -11.65 -10.55 6.30
N GLY A 27 -12.93 -10.90 6.31
CA GLY A 27 -13.99 -9.91 6.43
C GLY A 27 -14.10 -9.36 7.85
N VAL A 28 -13.36 -8.28 8.17
CA VAL A 28 -13.42 -7.54 9.45
C VAL A 28 -14.78 -6.85 9.59
N GLN A 29 -15.28 -6.27 8.50
CA GLN A 29 -16.50 -5.47 8.37
C GLN A 29 -16.40 -4.12 9.10
N SER A 30 -16.17 -4.15 10.41
CA SER A 30 -16.03 -2.99 11.28
C SER A 30 -15.22 -3.37 12.51
N THR A 31 -14.56 -2.42 13.17
CA THR A 31 -13.99 -2.63 14.52
C THR A 31 -14.87 -2.03 15.61
N ASN A 32 -16.03 -1.48 15.23
CA ASN A 32 -17.05 -1.03 16.18
C ASN A 32 -17.91 -2.21 16.64
N MET A 33 -17.87 -2.52 17.94
CA MET A 33 -18.62 -3.63 18.52
C MET A 33 -20.14 -3.49 18.38
N LYS A 34 -20.67 -2.26 18.43
CA LYS A 34 -22.12 -2.01 18.26
C LYS A 34 -22.55 -2.32 16.82
N THR A 35 -21.75 -1.90 15.86
CA THR A 35 -21.96 -2.18 14.43
C THR A 35 -21.94 -3.67 14.18
N LEU A 36 -20.94 -4.38 14.69
CA LEU A 36 -20.82 -5.84 14.57
C LEU A 36 -22.01 -6.57 15.18
N GLU A 37 -22.47 -6.15 16.36
CA GLU A 37 -23.65 -6.71 17.01
C GLU A 37 -24.93 -6.47 16.19
N ALA A 38 -25.11 -5.25 15.66
CA ALA A 38 -26.27 -4.89 14.85
C ALA A 38 -26.39 -5.73 13.56
N VAL A 39 -25.25 -6.14 12.97
CA VAL A 39 -25.23 -7.02 11.80
C VAL A 39 -25.16 -8.51 12.17
N GLY A 40 -25.35 -8.86 13.45
CA GLY A 40 -25.38 -10.24 13.94
C GLY A 40 -24.02 -10.94 13.95
N ARG A 41 -22.91 -10.20 13.90
CA ARG A 41 -21.55 -10.76 13.97
C ARG A 41 -21.02 -10.80 15.39
N LYS A 42 -20.79 -12.01 15.89
CA LYS A 42 -20.00 -12.24 17.11
C LYS A 42 -18.52 -12.35 16.72
N THR A 43 -17.82 -11.23 16.74
CA THR A 43 -16.40 -11.14 16.40
C THR A 43 -15.57 -10.83 17.65
N ASN A 44 -14.51 -11.60 17.89
CA ASN A 44 -13.48 -11.29 18.89
C ASN A 44 -12.32 -10.53 18.21
N LEU A 45 -12.36 -9.20 18.24
CA LEU A 45 -11.37 -8.35 17.57
C LEU A 45 -9.93 -8.64 18.00
N SER A 46 -9.70 -8.97 19.27
CA SER A 46 -8.37 -9.33 19.78
C SER A 46 -7.85 -10.62 19.15
N LYS A 47 -8.70 -11.65 19.01
CA LYS A 47 -8.32 -12.90 18.31
C LYS A 47 -8.07 -12.63 16.82
N LEU A 48 -8.90 -11.81 16.17
CA LEU A 48 -8.72 -11.47 14.75
C LEU A 48 -7.38 -10.79 14.52
N LYS A 49 -7.05 -9.80 15.35
CA LYS A 49 -5.76 -9.10 15.32
C LYS A 49 -4.59 -10.08 15.47
N LYS A 50 -4.60 -10.90 16.53
CA LYS A 50 -3.54 -11.88 16.80
C LYS A 50 -3.32 -12.82 15.60
N VAL A 51 -4.40 -13.39 15.06
CA VAL A 51 -4.34 -14.32 13.92
C VAL A 51 -3.81 -13.63 12.66
N THR A 52 -4.23 -12.40 12.41
CA THR A 52 -3.76 -11.62 11.24
C THR A 52 -2.27 -11.32 11.34
N GLU A 53 -1.80 -10.89 12.53
CA GLU A 53 -0.38 -10.62 12.79
C GLU A 53 0.47 -11.89 12.71
N GLU A 54 -0.05 -13.00 13.22
CA GLU A 54 0.62 -14.30 13.18
C GLU A 54 0.76 -14.82 11.73
N ILE A 55 -0.30 -14.79 10.93
CA ILE A 55 -0.24 -15.17 9.51
C ILE A 55 0.71 -14.23 8.75
N LYS A 56 0.67 -12.93 9.03
CA LYS A 56 1.55 -11.95 8.40
C LYS A 56 3.02 -12.29 8.67
N SER A 57 3.36 -12.71 9.89
CA SER A 57 4.74 -13.05 10.26
C SER A 57 5.36 -14.18 9.44
N TYR A 58 4.54 -14.99 8.76
CA TYR A 58 4.99 -16.09 7.92
C TYR A 58 5.51 -15.62 6.56
N ASN A 59 5.13 -14.41 6.12
CA ASN A 59 5.52 -13.82 4.83
C ASN A 59 5.25 -14.73 3.62
N ASN A 60 4.23 -15.58 3.68
CA ASN A 60 3.92 -16.58 2.64
C ASN A 60 2.44 -16.58 2.17
N ILE A 61 1.54 -15.88 2.87
CA ILE A 61 0.11 -15.82 2.60
C ILE A 61 -0.32 -14.37 2.45
N HIS A 62 -1.01 -14.06 1.35
CA HIS A 62 -1.51 -12.72 1.07
C HIS A 62 -2.85 -12.49 1.78
N GLN A 63 -2.97 -11.46 2.60
CA GLN A 63 -4.16 -11.15 3.37
C GLN A 63 -4.88 -9.92 2.82
N HIS A 64 -6.17 -10.08 2.55
CA HIS A 64 -7.10 -9.01 2.23
C HIS A 64 -8.01 -8.81 3.42
N LEU A 65 -8.01 -7.63 4.01
CA LEU A 65 -8.92 -7.30 5.11
C LEU A 65 -10.01 -6.37 4.59
N ASP A 66 -11.26 -6.77 4.81
CA ASP A 66 -12.42 -6.05 4.27
C ASP A 66 -13.13 -5.26 5.37
N LEU A 67 -13.32 -3.97 5.14
CA LEU A 67 -14.22 -3.09 5.88
C LEU A 67 -15.46 -2.81 5.03
N ILE A 68 -16.61 -2.59 5.65
CA ILE A 68 -17.84 -2.20 4.94
C ILE A 68 -18.37 -0.92 5.56
N ALA A 69 -18.37 0.16 4.80
CA ALA A 69 -18.97 1.42 5.17
C ALA A 69 -20.50 1.35 5.07
N GLY A 70 -21.17 2.08 5.98
CA GLY A 70 -22.63 2.25 5.96
C GLY A 70 -23.40 1.15 6.68
N LEU A 71 -22.71 0.36 7.52
CA LEU A 71 -23.38 -0.55 8.43
C LEU A 71 -24.12 0.23 9.53
N PRO A 72 -25.20 -0.32 10.12
CA PRO A 72 -25.89 0.33 11.23
C PRO A 72 -24.96 0.64 12.41
N GLY A 73 -25.06 1.85 12.99
CA GLY A 73 -24.22 2.30 14.09
C GLY A 73 -22.79 2.67 13.68
N GLU A 74 -22.51 2.74 12.38
CA GLU A 74 -21.23 3.14 11.83
C GLU A 74 -21.29 4.53 11.19
N SER A 75 -20.93 5.54 11.97
CA SER A 75 -20.70 6.90 11.48
C SER A 75 -19.32 7.07 10.85
N TYR A 76 -19.10 8.19 10.17
CA TYR A 76 -17.82 8.55 9.56
C TYR A 76 -16.64 8.43 10.54
N GLU A 77 -16.77 8.95 11.77
CA GLU A 77 -15.72 8.86 12.79
C GLU A 77 -15.46 7.43 13.27
N THR A 78 -16.50 6.60 13.38
CA THR A 78 -16.32 5.19 13.75
C THR A 78 -15.72 4.36 12.62
N PHE A 79 -16.04 4.69 11.37
CA PHE A 79 -15.40 4.09 10.20
C PHE A 79 -13.94 4.50 10.12
N LYS A 80 -13.60 5.77 10.32
CA LYS A 80 -12.22 6.27 10.44
C LYS A 80 -11.41 5.51 11.48
N LYS A 81 -12.00 5.24 12.65
CA LYS A 81 -11.35 4.38 13.66
C LYS A 81 -11.12 2.96 13.11
N SER A 82 -12.14 2.35 12.51
CA SER A 82 -12.04 1.00 11.93
C SER A 82 -10.99 0.90 10.84
N PHE A 83 -10.93 1.90 9.95
CA PHE A 83 -9.90 2.04 8.93
C PHE A 83 -8.52 2.03 9.53
N ASN A 84 -8.26 2.90 10.52
CA ASN A 84 -6.95 2.98 11.16
C ASN A 84 -6.58 1.67 11.86
N ASP A 85 -7.51 1.08 12.63
CA ASP A 85 -7.28 -0.18 13.33
C ASP A 85 -6.85 -1.30 12.36
N VAL A 86 -7.49 -1.40 11.20
CA VAL A 86 -7.17 -2.40 10.18
C VAL A 86 -5.90 -2.04 9.41
N TYR A 87 -5.71 -0.78 9.04
CA TYR A 87 -4.52 -0.31 8.32
C TYR A 87 -3.23 -0.60 9.10
N TYR A 88 -3.25 -0.46 10.44
CA TYR A 88 -2.10 -0.76 11.28
C TYR A 88 -1.76 -2.24 11.41
N LEU A 89 -2.69 -3.15 11.05
CA LEU A 89 -2.35 -4.56 10.84
C LEU A 89 -1.51 -4.75 9.57
N GLN A 90 -1.47 -3.73 8.72
CA GLN A 90 -0.71 -3.66 7.47
C GLN A 90 -0.96 -4.91 6.60
N PRO A 91 -2.23 -5.21 6.27
CA PRO A 91 -2.53 -6.33 5.37
C PRO A 91 -1.95 -6.06 3.98
N GLU A 92 -1.74 -7.10 3.18
CA GLU A 92 -1.27 -6.89 1.81
C GLU A 92 -2.30 -6.16 0.95
N LYS A 93 -3.61 -6.31 1.26
CA LYS A 93 -4.67 -5.43 0.76
C LYS A 93 -5.67 -5.02 1.83
N LEU A 94 -6.13 -3.78 1.71
CA LEU A 94 -7.23 -3.23 2.49
C LEU A 94 -8.38 -2.93 1.54
N GLN A 95 -9.48 -3.67 1.67
CA GLN A 95 -10.68 -3.45 0.87
C GLN A 95 -11.67 -2.60 1.66
N LEU A 96 -12.11 -1.49 1.07
CA LEU A 96 -13.29 -0.78 1.56
C LEU A 96 -14.47 -1.15 0.66
N GLY A 97 -15.50 -1.72 1.26
CA GLY A 97 -16.77 -2.02 0.62
C GLY A 97 -17.85 -1.05 1.11
N PHE A 98 -18.96 -1.00 0.38
CA PHE A 98 -20.13 -0.20 0.75
C PHE A 98 -21.33 -1.12 0.91
N LEU A 99 -22.10 -0.91 1.97
CA LEU A 99 -23.22 -1.79 2.30
C LEU A 99 -24.21 -1.88 1.13
N LYS A 100 -24.59 -3.11 0.76
CA LYS A 100 -25.61 -3.42 -0.24
C LYS A 100 -26.78 -4.15 0.42
N LEU A 101 -27.99 -3.61 0.30
CA LEU A 101 -29.21 -4.19 0.88
C LEU A 101 -29.79 -5.25 -0.07
N LEU A 102 -29.16 -6.43 -0.05
CA LEU A 102 -29.57 -7.56 -0.87
C LEU A 102 -30.99 -8.03 -0.51
N ARG A 103 -31.74 -8.48 -1.54
CA ARG A 103 -33.10 -9.00 -1.39
C ARG A 103 -33.08 -10.20 -0.43
N GLY A 104 -33.99 -10.20 0.54
CA GLY A 104 -34.11 -11.27 1.54
C GLY A 104 -33.13 -11.20 2.71
N SER A 105 -32.20 -10.23 2.75
CA SER A 105 -31.31 -10.04 3.90
C SER A 105 -32.04 -9.44 5.11
N GLY A 106 -31.59 -9.78 6.32
CA GLY A 106 -32.16 -9.23 7.57
C GLY A 106 -32.03 -7.70 7.64
N LEU A 107 -30.90 -7.15 7.21
CA LEU A 107 -30.71 -5.69 7.13
C LEU A 107 -31.71 -5.00 6.22
N ARG A 108 -32.14 -5.66 5.13
CA ARG A 108 -33.18 -5.09 4.26
C ARG A 108 -34.57 -5.10 4.92
N GLN A 109 -34.87 -6.11 5.73
CA GLN A 109 -36.11 -6.16 6.51
C GLN A 109 -36.12 -5.09 7.61
N ASP A 110 -34.96 -4.85 8.22
CA ASP A 110 -34.74 -3.85 9.25
C ASP A 110 -34.34 -2.47 8.69
N ALA A 111 -34.49 -2.23 7.39
CA ALA A 111 -34.01 -0.99 6.75
C ALA A 111 -34.58 0.27 7.41
N GLN A 112 -35.89 0.28 7.69
CA GLN A 112 -36.54 1.41 8.35
C GLN A 112 -36.06 1.61 9.79
N LYS A 113 -35.73 0.52 10.50
CA LYS A 113 -35.27 0.56 11.90
C LYS A 113 -33.88 1.21 12.04
N TYR A 114 -33.05 1.09 11.01
CA TYR A 114 -31.69 1.63 10.97
C TYR A 114 -31.53 2.81 10.01
N GLY A 115 -32.65 3.37 9.52
CA GLY A 115 -32.64 4.49 8.58
C GLY A 115 -31.89 4.22 7.27
N LEU A 116 -31.84 2.97 6.81
CA LEU A 116 -31.07 2.59 5.62
C LEU A 116 -31.81 2.99 4.36
N VAL A 117 -31.28 4.00 3.67
CA VAL A 117 -31.76 4.41 2.34
C VAL A 117 -30.79 3.88 1.30
N TYR A 118 -31.31 3.19 0.30
CA TYR A 118 -30.52 2.41 -0.66
C TYR A 118 -31.16 2.40 -2.05
N GLN A 119 -30.36 2.04 -3.05
CA GLN A 119 -30.82 1.93 -4.43
C GLN A 119 -31.80 0.75 -4.59
N GLU A 120 -32.96 0.98 -5.20
CA GLU A 120 -33.93 -0.10 -5.45
C GLU A 120 -33.47 -1.10 -6.53
N GLN A 121 -32.59 -0.66 -7.42
CA GLN A 121 -32.00 -1.47 -8.49
C GLN A 121 -30.62 -1.98 -8.08
N ALA A 122 -30.18 -3.07 -8.69
CA ALA A 122 -28.82 -3.58 -8.49
C ALA A 122 -27.80 -2.46 -8.83
N PRO A 123 -26.74 -2.26 -8.00
CA PRO A 123 -26.23 -3.18 -6.99
C PRO A 123 -26.85 -3.09 -5.58
N TYR A 124 -27.95 -2.33 -5.39
CA TYR A 124 -28.64 -2.14 -4.11
C TYR A 124 -27.80 -1.46 -3.02
N GLU A 125 -26.85 -0.64 -3.43
CA GLU A 125 -25.94 0.04 -2.50
C GLU A 125 -26.68 1.11 -1.68
N ILE A 126 -26.25 1.31 -0.44
CA ILE A 126 -26.74 2.40 0.38
C ILE A 126 -26.44 3.75 -0.28
N LEU A 127 -27.33 4.70 -0.04
CA LEU A 127 -27.15 6.11 -0.33
C LEU A 127 -26.76 6.84 0.97
N TYR A 128 -27.46 6.57 2.06
CA TYR A 128 -27.14 7.10 3.38
C TYR A 128 -27.84 6.27 4.47
N THR A 129 -27.43 6.49 5.71
CA THR A 129 -28.02 5.89 6.91
C THR A 129 -28.33 6.99 7.92
N ASP A 130 -28.91 6.62 9.08
CA ASP A 130 -29.06 7.56 10.21
C ASP A 130 -27.71 8.04 10.76
N ASP A 131 -26.64 7.28 10.57
CA ASP A 131 -25.31 7.54 11.12
C ASP A 131 -24.32 8.14 10.10
N LEU A 132 -24.61 8.01 8.80
CA LEU A 132 -23.70 8.37 7.71
C LEU A 132 -24.45 9.06 6.57
N SER A 133 -24.15 10.33 6.33
CA SER A 133 -24.77 11.13 5.28
C SER A 133 -24.32 10.71 3.88
N TYR A 134 -25.09 11.13 2.86
CA TYR A 134 -24.72 10.87 1.47
C TYR A 134 -23.37 11.50 1.09
N GLY A 135 -23.09 12.71 1.59
CA GLY A 135 -21.81 13.39 1.33
C GLY A 135 -20.62 12.65 1.96
N GLU A 136 -20.76 12.20 3.21
CA GLU A 136 -19.74 11.38 3.87
C GLU A 136 -19.54 10.04 3.15
N LEU A 137 -20.62 9.41 2.65
CA LEU A 137 -20.50 8.20 1.86
C LEU A 137 -19.72 8.41 0.56
N LEU A 138 -19.95 9.54 -0.14
CA LEU A 138 -19.18 9.91 -1.33
C LEU A 138 -17.70 10.16 -0.99
N GLN A 139 -17.43 10.83 0.13
CA GLN A 139 -16.06 11.03 0.61
C GLN A 139 -15.35 9.70 0.87
N LEU A 140 -16.02 8.74 1.52
CA LEU A 140 -15.47 7.40 1.75
C LEU A 140 -15.21 6.65 0.44
N LYS A 141 -16.00 6.86 -0.61
CA LYS A 141 -15.73 6.31 -1.95
C LYS A 141 -14.47 6.91 -2.58
N MET A 142 -14.27 8.22 -2.44
CA MET A 142 -13.04 8.85 -2.92
C MET A 142 -11.81 8.34 -2.14
N ILE A 143 -11.96 8.11 -0.83
CA ILE A 143 -10.92 7.48 0.01
C ILE A 143 -10.64 6.05 -0.47
N GLU A 144 -11.66 5.26 -0.78
CA GLU A 144 -11.51 3.90 -1.32
C GLU A 144 -10.71 3.90 -2.63
N GLU A 145 -11.00 4.82 -3.55
CA GLU A 145 -10.23 4.99 -4.78
C GLU A 145 -8.74 5.27 -4.49
N MET A 146 -8.45 6.12 -3.49
CA MET A 146 -7.06 6.43 -3.11
C MET A 146 -6.35 5.23 -2.49
N VAL A 147 -7.06 4.43 -1.69
CA VAL A 147 -6.53 3.17 -1.14
C VAL A 147 -6.26 2.18 -2.27
N GLU A 148 -7.15 2.05 -3.24
CA GLU A 148 -6.94 1.13 -4.36
C GLU A 148 -5.71 1.53 -5.19
N ILE A 149 -5.58 2.82 -5.53
CA ILE A 149 -4.48 3.33 -6.34
C ILE A 149 -3.14 3.27 -5.60
N TYR A 150 -3.09 3.77 -4.37
CA TYR A 150 -1.82 4.04 -3.68
C TYR A 150 -1.44 2.99 -2.62
N TYR A 151 -2.39 2.20 -2.11
CA TYR A 151 -2.12 1.09 -1.19
C TYR A 151 -2.13 -0.26 -1.91
N ASN A 152 -3.31 -0.68 -2.40
CA ASN A 152 -3.52 -2.02 -2.97
C ASN A 152 -2.74 -2.23 -4.28
N GLY A 153 -2.42 -1.15 -4.99
CA GLY A 153 -1.58 -1.18 -6.18
C GLY A 153 -0.12 -1.56 -5.93
N GLY A 154 0.38 -1.50 -4.67
CA GLY A 154 1.73 -1.94 -4.26
C GLY A 154 2.91 -1.12 -4.78
N LYS A 155 2.67 -0.14 -5.66
CA LYS A 155 3.70 0.67 -6.33
C LYS A 155 4.23 1.83 -5.49
N PHE A 156 3.50 2.22 -4.45
CA PHE A 156 3.78 3.41 -3.64
C PHE A 156 4.04 3.07 -2.17
N LEU A 157 4.35 1.80 -1.86
CA LEU A 157 4.45 1.31 -0.49
C LEU A 157 5.36 2.18 0.38
N ASN A 158 6.56 2.50 -0.11
CA ASN A 158 7.52 3.30 0.64
C ASN A 158 7.12 4.77 0.67
N SER A 159 6.60 5.30 -0.43
CA SER A 159 6.16 6.69 -0.55
C SER A 159 4.98 6.99 0.37
N MET A 160 3.99 6.09 0.45
CA MET A 160 2.84 6.22 1.36
C MET A 160 3.25 6.05 2.82
N ARG A 161 4.22 5.15 3.11
CA ARG A 161 4.78 5.02 4.46
C ARG A 161 5.50 6.30 4.90
N TYR A 162 6.28 6.91 4.02
CA TYR A 162 6.95 8.18 4.29
C TYR A 162 5.94 9.33 4.46
N LEU A 163 4.93 9.40 3.57
CA LEU A 163 3.86 10.38 3.64
C LEU A 163 3.11 10.32 4.98
N GLY A 164 2.94 9.11 5.53
CA GLY A 164 2.28 8.88 6.82
C GLY A 164 2.90 9.64 8.01
N TYR A 165 4.19 10.03 7.95
CA TYR A 165 4.80 10.84 9.01
C TYR A 165 4.25 12.28 9.10
N TYR A 166 3.58 12.75 8.05
CA TYR A 166 3.06 14.11 7.94
C TYR A 166 1.57 14.22 8.28
N PHE A 167 0.93 13.11 8.63
CA PHE A 167 -0.48 13.05 8.98
C PHE A 167 -0.69 12.37 10.34
N PRO A 168 -1.70 12.79 11.15
CA PRO A 168 -1.90 12.19 12.46
C PRO A 168 -2.34 10.72 12.40
N THR A 169 -3.05 10.33 11.35
CA THR A 169 -3.52 8.96 11.13
C THR A 169 -3.51 8.59 9.63
N PRO A 170 -3.40 7.30 9.27
CA PRO A 170 -3.56 6.84 7.90
C PRO A 170 -4.87 7.31 7.25
N PHE A 171 -6.00 7.23 7.97
CA PHE A 171 -7.28 7.69 7.43
C PHE A 171 -7.21 9.17 7.00
N GLN A 172 -6.67 10.04 7.84
CA GLN A 172 -6.57 11.47 7.53
C GLN A 172 -5.61 11.76 6.36
N MET A 173 -4.60 10.91 6.16
CA MET A 173 -3.74 10.98 4.98
C MET A 173 -4.51 10.66 3.70
N TYR A 174 -5.25 9.54 3.67
CA TYR A 174 -6.05 9.17 2.51
C TYR A 174 -7.22 10.13 2.29
N GLU A 175 -7.83 10.65 3.35
CA GLU A 175 -8.86 11.69 3.30
C GLU A 175 -8.32 12.96 2.64
N ALA A 176 -7.19 13.50 3.11
CA ALA A 176 -6.57 14.68 2.49
C ALA A 176 -6.20 14.43 1.02
N LEU A 177 -5.66 13.25 0.70
CA LEU A 177 -5.32 12.88 -0.67
C LEU A 177 -6.57 12.78 -1.56
N SER A 178 -7.67 12.22 -1.04
CA SER A 178 -8.92 12.09 -1.76
C SER A 178 -9.59 13.44 -2.05
N ILE A 179 -9.53 14.38 -1.10
CA ILE A 179 -10.02 15.75 -1.29
C ILE A 179 -9.19 16.45 -2.39
N TYR A 180 -7.86 16.38 -2.31
CA TYR A 180 -6.99 16.94 -3.34
C TYR A 180 -7.25 16.31 -4.72
N TRP A 181 -7.44 14.99 -4.77
CA TRP A 181 -7.77 14.27 -5.99
C TRP A 181 -9.07 14.75 -6.65
N GLU A 182 -10.09 15.01 -5.83
CA GLU A 182 -11.37 15.56 -6.30
C GLU A 182 -11.24 17.00 -6.77
N GLU A 183 -10.60 17.88 -5.99
CA GLU A 183 -10.41 19.30 -6.31
C GLU A 183 -9.63 19.52 -7.62
N GLN A 184 -8.66 18.65 -7.92
CA GLN A 184 -7.90 18.67 -9.16
C GLN A 184 -8.62 17.97 -10.33
N ASN A 185 -9.84 17.45 -10.13
CA ASN A 185 -10.62 16.68 -11.09
C ASN A 185 -9.90 15.43 -11.63
N TYR A 186 -9.01 14.82 -10.83
CA TYR A 186 -8.27 13.64 -11.26
C TYR A 186 -9.15 12.39 -11.38
N HIS A 187 -10.23 12.30 -10.61
CA HIS A 187 -11.24 11.22 -10.71
C HIS A 187 -11.97 11.16 -12.07
N ALA A 188 -11.95 12.24 -12.84
CA ALA A 188 -12.66 12.33 -14.13
C ALA A 188 -11.88 11.74 -15.31
N ILE A 189 -10.60 11.37 -15.12
CA ILE A 189 -9.72 10.89 -16.20
C ILE A 189 -8.87 9.69 -15.77
N GLN A 190 -8.39 8.93 -16.73
CA GLN A 190 -7.44 7.84 -16.48
C GLN A 190 -6.02 8.38 -16.35
N HIS A 191 -5.27 7.83 -15.41
CA HIS A 191 -3.87 8.19 -15.17
C HIS A 191 -2.93 7.04 -15.48
N ASN A 192 -1.88 7.32 -16.22
CA ASN A 192 -0.77 6.39 -16.33
C ASN A 192 0.10 6.42 -15.06
N LYS A 193 0.97 5.42 -14.91
CA LYS A 193 1.84 5.30 -13.73
C LYS A 193 2.66 6.55 -13.43
N TYR A 194 3.23 7.22 -14.44
CA TYR A 194 4.08 8.40 -14.25
C TYR A 194 3.27 9.59 -13.75
N GLN A 195 2.02 9.72 -14.23
CA GLN A 195 1.09 10.73 -13.73
C GLN A 195 0.76 10.48 -12.25
N LEU A 196 0.52 9.24 -11.84
CA LEU A 196 0.26 8.92 -10.43
C LEU A 196 1.42 9.30 -9.49
N TYR A 197 2.68 9.02 -9.87
CA TYR A 197 3.84 9.52 -9.11
C TYR A 197 3.92 11.04 -9.06
N LYS A 198 3.61 11.71 -10.17
CA LYS A 198 3.58 13.17 -10.22
C LYS A 198 2.46 13.75 -9.33
N ILE A 199 1.27 13.16 -9.36
CA ILE A 199 0.13 13.61 -8.55
C ILE A 199 0.47 13.47 -7.07
N LEU A 200 1.06 12.34 -6.67
CA LEU A 200 1.47 12.13 -5.28
C LEU A 200 2.57 13.13 -4.86
N PHE A 201 3.51 13.44 -5.76
CA PHE A 201 4.51 14.50 -5.56
C PHE A 201 3.86 15.87 -5.37
N ASP A 202 2.97 16.28 -6.28
CA ASP A 202 2.29 17.58 -6.24
C ASP A 202 1.40 17.69 -4.98
N PHE A 203 0.73 16.61 -4.57
CA PHE A 203 -0.03 16.52 -3.32
C PHE A 203 0.84 16.78 -2.09
N PHE A 204 2.02 16.16 -2.03
CA PHE A 204 2.97 16.39 -0.93
C PHE A 204 3.43 17.84 -0.89
N GLN A 205 3.74 18.44 -2.04
CA GLN A 205 4.12 19.87 -2.09
C GLN A 205 2.99 20.78 -1.62
N HIS A 206 1.76 20.47 -2.03
CA HIS A 206 0.57 21.24 -1.68
C HIS A 206 0.26 21.18 -0.17
N THR A 207 0.39 20.00 0.44
CA THR A 207 0.08 19.82 1.87
C THR A 207 1.23 20.14 2.80
N GLN A 208 2.48 20.05 2.33
CA GLN A 208 3.70 20.19 3.12
C GLN A 208 4.61 21.32 2.60
N GLU A 209 4.06 22.51 2.38
CA GLU A 209 4.73 23.64 1.71
C GLU A 209 6.10 24.03 2.29
N ARG A 210 6.33 23.79 3.59
CA ARG A 210 7.56 24.19 4.30
C ARG A 210 8.59 23.06 4.43
N VAL A 211 8.27 21.88 3.92
CA VAL A 211 9.11 20.69 4.04
C VAL A 211 10.02 20.57 2.81
N ASP A 212 11.29 20.25 3.03
CA ASP A 212 12.19 19.91 1.94
C ASP A 212 11.71 18.65 1.22
N VAL A 213 11.34 18.81 -0.05
CA VAL A 213 10.81 17.74 -0.90
C VAL A 213 11.87 16.74 -1.36
N SER A 214 13.15 16.99 -1.09
CA SER A 214 14.27 16.17 -1.59
C SER A 214 14.16 14.71 -1.17
N GLN A 215 13.81 14.45 0.10
CA GLN A 215 13.58 13.10 0.59
C GLN A 215 12.38 12.44 -0.08
N PHE A 216 11.29 13.19 -0.27
CA PHE A 216 10.09 12.65 -0.89
C PHE A 216 10.31 12.31 -2.38
N LYS A 217 11.07 13.13 -3.10
CA LYS A 217 11.50 12.82 -4.47
C LYS A 217 12.30 11.52 -4.53
N GLU A 218 13.21 11.31 -3.58
CA GLU A 218 14.01 10.09 -3.53
C GLU A 218 13.17 8.84 -3.22
N VAL A 219 12.24 8.89 -2.27
CA VAL A 219 11.39 7.72 -1.96
C VAL A 219 10.46 7.38 -3.12
N LEU A 220 9.93 8.38 -3.83
CA LEU A 220 9.15 8.15 -5.06
C LEU A 220 10.00 7.47 -6.12
N LEU A 221 11.23 7.95 -6.34
CA LEU A 221 12.16 7.36 -7.29
C LEU A 221 12.57 5.93 -6.89
N PHE A 222 12.76 5.68 -5.60
CA PHE A 222 13.04 4.36 -5.05
C PHE A 222 11.89 3.40 -5.36
N ASP A 223 10.64 3.78 -5.07
CA ASP A 223 9.46 3.00 -5.44
C ASP A 223 9.36 2.74 -6.94
N MET A 224 9.64 3.75 -7.79
CA MET A 224 9.66 3.56 -9.24
C MET A 224 10.68 2.51 -9.67
N TYR A 225 11.89 2.52 -9.11
CA TYR A 225 12.94 1.55 -9.44
C TYR A 225 12.70 0.16 -8.88
N LEU A 226 11.95 0.01 -7.79
CA LEU A 226 11.45 -1.29 -7.35
C LEU A 226 10.49 -1.87 -8.40
N GLN A 227 9.71 -1.05 -9.10
CA GLN A 227 8.78 -1.53 -10.11
C GLN A 227 9.46 -1.81 -11.46
N GLU A 228 10.32 -0.91 -11.93
CA GLU A 228 10.92 -1.03 -13.26
C GLU A 228 12.21 -0.24 -13.43
N ASN A 229 12.95 -0.54 -14.50
CA ASN A 229 14.11 0.25 -14.89
C ASN A 229 13.66 1.57 -15.55
N VAL A 230 13.63 2.66 -14.77
CA VAL A 230 13.21 4.00 -15.21
C VAL A 230 14.27 4.59 -16.15
N LYS A 231 13.99 4.57 -17.46
CA LYS A 231 14.93 5.06 -18.49
C LYS A 231 14.87 6.57 -18.72
N THR A 232 13.71 7.18 -18.49
CA THR A 232 13.49 8.60 -18.70
C THR A 232 12.99 9.20 -17.40
N ARG A 233 13.75 10.16 -16.86
CA ARG A 233 13.38 10.91 -15.67
C ARG A 233 12.64 12.17 -16.10
N SER A 234 11.59 12.50 -15.36
CA SER A 234 10.86 13.76 -15.46
C SER A 234 11.66 14.90 -14.83
N GLU A 235 11.28 16.15 -15.10
CA GLU A 235 11.97 17.33 -14.55
C GLU A 235 12.01 17.34 -13.01
N TRP A 236 10.99 16.80 -12.35
CA TRP A 236 10.88 16.79 -10.90
C TRP A 236 11.76 15.73 -10.20
N ASN A 237 12.21 14.68 -10.91
CA ASN A 237 13.04 13.58 -10.38
C ASN A 237 14.38 13.41 -11.12
N ASN A 238 14.96 14.50 -11.64
CA ASN A 238 16.24 14.49 -12.33
C ASN A 238 17.39 14.98 -11.41
N PRO A 239 18.07 14.09 -10.65
CA PRO A 239 19.27 14.47 -9.94
C PRO A 239 20.46 14.56 -10.90
N SER A 240 21.37 15.51 -10.65
CA SER A 240 22.69 15.51 -11.27
C SER A 240 23.53 14.37 -10.69
N ILE A 241 23.65 13.25 -11.42
CA ILE A 241 24.61 12.20 -11.06
C ILE A 241 26.03 12.72 -11.32
N ASP A 242 26.89 12.63 -10.31
CA ASP A 242 28.32 12.94 -10.42
C ASP A 242 28.97 12.08 -11.53
N PRO A 243 29.69 12.66 -12.50
CA PRO A 243 30.42 11.90 -13.51
C PRO A 243 31.29 10.77 -12.93
N MET A 244 31.92 10.97 -11.78
CA MET A 244 32.74 9.96 -11.11
C MET A 244 31.92 8.76 -10.66
N ASP A 245 30.70 9.00 -10.17
CA ASP A 245 29.78 7.92 -9.78
C ASP A 245 29.31 7.11 -11.01
N LYS A 246 29.16 7.74 -12.18
CA LYS A 246 28.81 7.03 -13.43
C LYS A 246 29.91 6.06 -13.87
N ASP A 247 31.17 6.48 -13.76
CA ASP A 247 32.31 5.62 -14.09
C ASP A 247 32.38 4.41 -13.16
N LYS A 248 32.19 4.63 -11.85
CA LYS A 248 32.14 3.54 -10.86
C LYS A 248 31.01 2.55 -11.13
N ILE A 249 29.80 3.00 -11.47
CA ILE A 249 28.68 2.12 -11.84
C ILE A 249 29.02 1.30 -13.10
N ARG A 250 29.64 1.93 -14.10
CA ARG A 250 30.06 1.21 -15.31
C ARG A 250 31.07 0.13 -14.99
N ASP A 251 32.04 0.41 -14.12
CA ASP A 251 33.10 -0.52 -13.78
C ASP A 251 32.58 -1.65 -12.86
N PHE A 252 31.61 -1.37 -11.98
CA PHE A 252 30.85 -2.38 -11.23
C PHE A 252 30.27 -3.46 -12.15
N PHE A 253 29.63 -3.08 -13.27
CA PHE A 253 29.03 -4.04 -14.21
C PHE A 253 30.04 -4.77 -15.12
N LYS A 254 31.34 -4.47 -15.02
CA LYS A 254 32.41 -5.20 -15.74
C LYS A 254 33.10 -6.24 -14.86
N ASP A 255 32.97 -6.15 -13.55
CA ASP A 255 33.62 -7.05 -12.61
C ASP A 255 32.85 -8.37 -12.50
N GLU A 256 33.42 -9.44 -13.06
CA GLU A 256 32.79 -10.77 -13.06
C GLU A 256 32.57 -11.34 -11.64
N GLY A 257 33.42 -10.99 -10.67
CA GLY A 257 33.30 -11.42 -9.28
C GLY A 257 32.11 -10.76 -8.58
N ILE A 258 31.92 -9.47 -8.81
CA ILE A 258 30.76 -8.72 -8.33
C ILE A 258 29.47 -9.26 -8.96
N ILE A 259 29.46 -9.48 -10.28
CA ILE A 259 28.30 -10.07 -10.97
C ILE A 259 27.97 -11.45 -10.41
N SER A 260 28.97 -12.32 -10.18
CA SER A 260 28.72 -13.64 -9.60
C SER A 260 28.14 -13.58 -8.18
N THR A 261 28.40 -12.50 -7.44
CA THR A 261 27.91 -12.34 -6.06
C THR A 261 26.49 -11.78 -6.02
N TYR A 262 26.23 -10.68 -6.74
CA TYR A 262 24.95 -9.97 -6.65
C TYR A 262 23.93 -10.33 -7.74
N LEU A 263 24.42 -10.82 -8.89
CA LEU A 263 23.63 -11.11 -10.08
C LEU A 263 24.02 -12.49 -10.68
N PRO A 264 24.05 -13.59 -9.88
CA PRO A 264 24.53 -14.90 -10.34
C PRO A 264 23.80 -15.42 -11.58
N GLN A 265 22.51 -15.08 -11.75
CA GLN A 265 21.71 -15.43 -12.92
C GLN A 265 22.17 -14.73 -14.22
N LEU A 266 22.98 -13.67 -14.11
CA LEU A 266 23.47 -12.88 -15.24
C LEU A 266 24.95 -13.15 -15.55
N VAL A 267 25.57 -14.16 -14.94
CA VAL A 267 26.93 -14.60 -15.28
C VAL A 267 26.97 -15.04 -16.75
N GLY A 268 28.00 -14.60 -17.49
CA GLY A 268 28.18 -14.87 -18.92
C GLY A 268 27.52 -13.85 -19.85
N TYR A 269 26.70 -12.93 -19.34
CA TYR A 269 26.24 -11.76 -20.10
C TYR A 269 27.29 -10.65 -20.08
N ASN A 270 27.36 -9.86 -21.17
CA ASN A 270 28.20 -8.67 -21.17
C ASN A 270 27.54 -7.49 -20.42
N SER A 271 28.34 -6.52 -19.99
CA SER A 271 27.89 -5.35 -19.21
C SER A 271 26.73 -4.59 -19.85
N ARG A 272 26.68 -4.50 -21.20
CA ARG A 272 25.58 -3.84 -21.92
C ARG A 272 24.27 -4.61 -21.80
N GLN A 273 24.32 -5.94 -21.82
CA GLN A 273 23.13 -6.77 -21.57
C GLN A 273 22.69 -6.66 -20.12
N ILE A 274 23.62 -6.73 -19.16
CA ILE A 274 23.33 -6.62 -17.72
C ILE A 274 22.65 -5.29 -17.39
N SER A 275 23.11 -4.17 -17.95
CA SER A 275 22.50 -2.84 -17.74
C SER A 275 21.02 -2.71 -18.17
N ARG A 276 20.49 -3.69 -18.92
CA ARG A 276 19.06 -3.75 -19.28
C ARG A 276 18.23 -4.52 -18.24
N MET A 277 18.87 -5.37 -17.44
CA MET A 277 18.27 -6.30 -16.50
C MET A 277 18.60 -5.97 -15.04
N ALA A 278 19.52 -5.03 -14.81
CA ALA A 278 19.84 -4.47 -13.51
C ALA A 278 20.11 -2.97 -13.63
N HIS A 279 19.93 -2.24 -12.54
CA HIS A 279 20.20 -0.81 -12.44
C HIS A 279 20.86 -0.48 -11.10
N ILE A 280 21.76 0.51 -11.07
CA ILE A 280 22.27 1.05 -9.82
C ILE A 280 21.87 2.52 -9.73
N GLU A 281 21.20 2.87 -8.65
CA GLU A 281 20.90 4.26 -8.30
C GLU A 281 21.65 4.65 -7.03
N ILE A 282 22.08 5.91 -6.96
CA ILE A 282 22.70 6.47 -5.77
C ILE A 282 21.72 7.44 -5.12
N PHE A 283 21.33 7.11 -3.89
CA PHE A 283 20.42 7.90 -3.07
C PHE A 283 21.22 8.65 -2.00
N GLN A 284 20.74 9.82 -1.56
CA GLN A 284 21.33 10.54 -0.43
C GLN A 284 20.90 9.96 0.93
N TYR A 285 19.87 9.11 0.93
CA TYR A 285 19.33 8.45 2.11
C TYR A 285 19.39 6.93 1.97
N ASP A 286 19.47 6.25 3.11
CA ASP A 286 19.57 4.78 3.18
C ASP A 286 18.16 4.14 3.17
N TRP A 287 17.60 3.98 1.98
CA TRP A 287 16.24 3.46 1.80
C TRP A 287 16.11 1.96 2.08
N ILE A 288 17.17 1.18 1.93
CA ILE A 288 17.16 -0.27 2.23
C ILE A 288 17.04 -0.50 3.75
N ASP A 289 17.89 0.15 4.57
CA ASP A 289 17.78 0.00 6.03
C ASP A 289 16.46 0.55 6.51
N TRP A 290 16.04 1.72 6.01
CA TRP A 290 14.76 2.30 6.39
C TRP A 290 13.62 1.32 6.08
N MET A 291 13.54 0.77 4.86
CA MET A 291 12.47 -0.17 4.47
C MET A 291 12.40 -1.39 5.41
N GLN A 292 13.55 -1.92 5.86
CA GLN A 292 13.63 -3.07 6.77
C GLN A 292 13.29 -2.74 8.23
N GLN A 293 13.44 -1.48 8.65
CA GLN A 293 13.07 -1.05 9.98
C GLN A 293 11.54 -1.04 10.13
N GLN A 294 11.06 -1.60 11.25
CA GLN A 294 9.65 -1.54 11.66
C GLN A 294 9.32 -0.30 12.49
N GLU A 295 10.29 0.58 12.74
CA GLU A 295 10.13 1.74 13.61
C GLU A 295 9.71 3.01 12.85
N ASN A 296 9.00 3.91 13.54
CA ASN A 296 8.54 5.22 13.03
C ASN A 296 9.68 6.27 12.95
N GLN A 297 10.86 5.88 12.46
CA GLN A 297 11.98 6.81 12.31
C GLN A 297 12.11 7.29 10.86
N MET A 298 12.44 8.57 10.69
CA MET A 298 12.76 9.14 9.38
C MET A 298 14.05 8.51 8.82
N PRO A 299 14.18 8.39 7.47
CA PRO A 299 15.35 7.79 6.84
C PRO A 299 16.62 8.59 7.16
N MET A 300 17.69 7.88 7.52
CA MET A 300 18.98 8.50 7.82
C MET A 300 19.66 9.00 6.54
N LYS A 301 20.22 10.22 6.61
CA LYS A 301 21.04 10.77 5.52
C LYS A 301 22.37 10.02 5.45
N LYS A 302 22.52 9.20 4.41
CA LYS A 302 23.70 8.39 4.14
C LYS A 302 23.70 8.04 2.65
N LYS A 303 24.68 8.56 1.93
CA LYS A 303 24.84 8.32 0.48
C LYS A 303 25.00 6.81 0.26
N THR A 304 24.02 6.20 -0.42
CA THR A 304 23.92 4.74 -0.57
C THR A 304 23.70 4.39 -2.04
N ALA A 305 24.53 3.51 -2.58
CA ALA A 305 24.29 2.91 -3.88
C ALA A 305 23.42 1.66 -3.72
N ILE A 306 22.32 1.61 -4.46
CA ILE A 306 21.36 0.51 -4.43
C ILE A 306 21.31 -0.13 -5.81
N LEU A 307 21.61 -1.43 -5.85
CA LEU A 307 21.44 -2.29 -7.01
C LEU A 307 20.01 -2.82 -7.03
N PHE A 308 19.30 -2.62 -8.14
CA PHE A 308 18.01 -3.21 -8.47
C PHE A 308 18.22 -4.34 -9.47
N ASN A 309 17.79 -5.54 -9.10
CA ASN A 309 17.86 -6.73 -9.94
C ASN A 309 16.46 -7.01 -10.51
N TYR A 310 16.25 -6.80 -11.81
CA TYR A 310 14.93 -6.98 -12.44
C TYR A 310 14.65 -8.42 -12.87
N HIS A 311 15.66 -9.30 -12.83
CA HIS A 311 15.48 -10.72 -13.07
C HIS A 311 14.95 -11.45 -11.84
N ASP A 312 15.27 -10.96 -10.65
CA ASP A 312 14.73 -11.47 -9.40
C ASP A 312 13.66 -10.52 -8.86
N ARG A 313 12.41 -10.99 -8.76
CA ARG A 313 11.28 -10.18 -8.33
C ARG A 313 10.50 -10.90 -7.25
N SER A 314 10.05 -10.15 -6.25
CA SER A 314 9.08 -10.63 -5.26
C SER A 314 7.86 -11.21 -5.96
N HIS A 315 7.49 -12.44 -5.60
CA HIS A 315 6.29 -13.09 -6.12
C HIS A 315 5.00 -12.42 -5.65
N VAL A 316 5.06 -11.70 -4.52
CA VAL A 316 3.91 -11.05 -3.89
C VAL A 316 3.70 -9.64 -4.44
N LEU A 317 4.73 -8.78 -4.40
CA LEU A 317 4.61 -7.37 -4.79
C LEU A 317 5.08 -7.07 -6.21
N GLY A 318 5.69 -8.04 -6.90
CA GLY A 318 6.32 -7.84 -8.21
C GLY A 318 7.55 -6.92 -8.20
N GLN A 319 7.99 -6.48 -7.02
CA GLN A 319 9.12 -5.57 -6.85
C GLN A 319 10.45 -6.27 -7.15
N ALA A 320 11.37 -5.56 -7.78
CA ALA A 320 12.74 -5.99 -8.01
C ALA A 320 13.46 -6.25 -6.68
N ALA A 321 14.23 -7.34 -6.61
CA ALA A 321 15.16 -7.53 -5.52
C ALA A 321 16.17 -6.38 -5.51
N CYS A 322 16.50 -5.87 -4.33
CA CYS A 322 17.40 -4.74 -4.18
C CYS A 322 18.43 -4.95 -3.07
N TYR A 323 19.66 -4.47 -3.32
CA TYR A 323 20.81 -4.68 -2.45
C TYR A 323 21.63 -3.40 -2.33
N LYS A 324 22.20 -3.18 -1.14
CA LYS A 324 23.27 -2.18 -0.98
C LYS A 324 24.53 -2.69 -1.64
N VAL A 325 25.21 -1.82 -2.35
CA VAL A 325 26.49 -2.13 -3.00
C VAL A 325 27.51 -1.04 -2.72
N GLU A 326 28.79 -1.43 -2.68
CA GLU A 326 29.90 -0.49 -2.62
C GLU A 326 30.41 -0.21 -4.03
N LEU A 327 30.52 1.08 -4.37
CA LEU A 327 31.06 1.56 -5.63
C LEU A 327 32.53 1.92 -5.42
N ILE A 328 33.42 0.97 -5.75
CA ILE A 328 34.88 1.13 -5.60
C ILE A 328 35.40 2.10 -6.65
#